data_AF-A0A7Y6M178-F1
#
_entry.id   AF-A0A7Y6M178-F1
#
_cell.length_a   1.000
_cell.length_b   1.000
_cell.length_c   1.000
_cell.angle_alpha   90.00
_cell.angle_beta   90.00
_cell.angle_gamma   90.00
#
_symmetry.space_group_name_H-M   'P 1'
#
loop_
_entity.id
_entity.type
_entity.pdbx_description
1 polymer ?
#
loop_
_entity_poly.entity_id
_entity_poly.type
_entity_poly.pdbx_seq_one_letter_code
_entity_poly.pdbx_strand_id
1 'polypeptide(L)'
;MSERRWGDAPESRRGDDPGRTGRSWSDEEILAELAVAMRAVEEVPREVVASAQAAFTWRSIDDELARLAYDSETDGERTAALTRSESAPLRALTFVCQSLTIELEVAGDALVGQIVPGQATDINVRVLSGVTATVRSDEVGGFTIRPIPDHPFHLQCRTGDGVRVSTSWITL
;
A
#
# COMPACT_ATOMS: atom_id res chain seq x y z
N MET A 1 27.77 66.06 -39.86
CA MET A 1 29.17 66.35 -39.48
C MET A 1 29.09 66.83 -38.04
N SER A 2 29.33 65.92 -37.11
CA SER A 2 28.94 66.05 -35.70
C SER A 2 30.19 66.11 -34.81
N GLU A 3 30.07 66.87 -33.73
CA GLU A 3 31.13 67.45 -32.90
C GLU A 3 31.98 66.43 -32.12
N ARG A 4 33.26 66.77 -31.97
CA ARG A 4 34.23 66.24 -30.98
C ARG A 4 34.17 67.19 -29.75
N ARG A 5 34.47 66.87 -28.48
CA ARG A 5 34.98 65.69 -27.76
C ARG A 5 35.13 66.07 -26.25
N TRP A 6 34.78 65.12 -25.36
CA TRP A 6 35.23 64.89 -23.95
C TRP A 6 34.96 65.89 -22.82
N GLY A 7 34.54 65.35 -21.65
CA GLY A 7 34.66 66.01 -20.36
C GLY A 7 33.82 65.36 -19.24
N ASP A 8 34.20 64.15 -18.85
CA ASP A 8 33.65 63.37 -17.74
C ASP A 8 33.89 64.07 -16.39
N ALA A 9 32.86 64.19 -15.54
CA ALA A 9 32.91 64.76 -14.19
C ALA A 9 31.92 64.03 -13.27
N PRO A 10 32.21 63.95 -11.96
CA PRO A 10 32.27 62.67 -11.27
C PRO A 10 31.01 62.35 -10.46
N GLU A 11 30.53 61.11 -10.52
CA GLU A 11 29.66 60.58 -9.47
C GLU A 11 30.49 59.82 -8.44
N SER A 12 30.52 60.46 -7.27
CA SER A 12 31.15 60.06 -6.04
C SER A 12 30.82 58.63 -5.62
N ARG A 13 31.87 57.90 -5.27
CA ARG A 13 31.79 56.66 -4.51
C ARG A 13 31.40 56.93 -3.04
N ARG A 14 30.59 55.99 -2.52
CA ARG A 14 30.52 55.42 -1.16
C ARG A 14 29.26 55.76 -0.36
N GLY A 15 28.39 54.75 -0.29
CA GLY A 15 27.62 54.37 0.89
C GLY A 15 27.75 52.86 1.04
N ASP A 16 28.94 52.41 1.46
CA ASP A 16 29.22 51.04 1.89
C ASP A 16 28.58 50.90 3.29
N ASP A 17 27.50 50.11 3.41
CA ASP A 17 26.90 49.75 4.69
C ASP A 17 27.52 48.43 5.17
N PRO A 18 28.45 48.43 6.14
CA PRO A 18 29.09 47.23 6.66
C PRO A 18 28.17 46.60 7.70
N GLY A 19 27.03 46.06 7.25
CA GLY A 19 25.90 45.80 8.14
C GLY A 19 25.15 44.49 7.97
N ARG A 20 25.56 43.55 7.11
CA ARG A 20 25.06 42.15 7.14
C ARG A 20 25.86 41.25 6.19
N THR A 21 26.86 40.55 6.70
CA THR A 21 27.43 39.39 5.98
C THR A 21 26.50 38.19 6.12
N GLY A 22 25.34 38.27 5.46
CA GLY A 22 24.55 37.10 5.11
C GLY A 22 24.78 36.88 3.62
N ARG A 23 25.49 35.83 3.23
CA ARG A 23 25.65 35.41 1.83
C ARG A 23 24.25 35.42 1.20
N SER A 24 23.99 36.25 0.18
CA SER A 24 22.72 36.23 -0.54
C SER A 24 22.72 34.98 -1.43
N TRP A 25 22.10 33.90 -0.95
CA TRP A 25 22.01 32.67 -1.73
C TRP A 25 21.00 32.88 -2.84
N SER A 26 21.32 32.40 -4.04
CA SER A 26 20.35 32.31 -5.11
C SER A 26 19.27 31.28 -4.75
N ASP A 27 18.05 31.46 -5.30
CA ASP A 27 16.95 30.51 -5.11
C ASP A 27 17.37 29.08 -5.52
N GLU A 28 18.22 28.94 -6.55
CA GLU A 28 18.77 27.66 -6.99
C GLU A 28 19.70 27.03 -5.94
N GLU A 29 20.54 27.83 -5.27
CA GLU A 29 21.39 27.36 -4.16
C GLU A 29 20.55 26.96 -2.94
N ILE A 30 19.47 27.69 -2.65
CA ILE A 30 18.54 27.36 -1.57
C ILE A 30 17.80 26.05 -1.89
N LEU A 31 17.34 25.88 -3.12
CA LEU A 31 16.67 24.66 -3.57
C LEU A 31 17.63 23.45 -3.59
N ALA A 32 18.89 23.65 -3.98
CA ALA A 32 19.90 22.61 -3.96
C ALA A 32 20.21 22.14 -2.53
N GLU A 33 20.41 23.07 -1.60
CA GLU A 33 20.66 22.75 -0.18
C GLU A 33 19.44 22.15 0.50
N LEU A 34 18.23 22.62 0.17
CA LEU A 34 16.99 21.99 0.61
C LEU A 34 16.87 20.55 0.07
N ALA A 35 17.23 20.30 -1.19
CA ALA A 35 17.21 18.97 -1.78
C ALA A 35 18.27 18.02 -1.17
N VAL A 36 19.40 18.56 -0.69
CA VAL A 36 20.41 17.80 0.07
C VAL A 36 19.88 17.47 1.47
N ALA A 37 19.31 18.45 2.17
CA ALA A 37 18.72 18.26 3.49
C ALA A 37 17.52 17.29 3.48
N MET A 38 16.65 17.36 2.45
CA MET A 38 15.53 16.43 2.29
C MET A 38 15.99 15.00 2.02
N ARG A 39 17.04 14.79 1.20
CA ARG A 39 17.63 13.47 1.00
C ARG A 39 18.21 12.87 2.27
N ALA A 40 18.82 13.70 3.13
CA ALA A 40 19.29 13.27 4.44
C ALA A 40 18.16 12.90 5.42
N VAL A 41 16.94 13.41 5.20
CA VAL A 41 15.73 13.05 5.97
C VAL A 41 15.03 11.82 5.38
N GLU A 42 15.11 11.61 4.06
CA GLU A 42 14.54 10.44 3.37
C GLU A 42 15.33 9.14 3.57
N GLU A 43 16.62 9.20 3.92
CA GLU A 43 17.37 8.01 4.33
C GLU A 43 16.87 7.49 5.68
N VAL A 44 15.78 6.73 5.66
CA VAL A 44 15.27 6.01 6.82
C VAL A 44 16.38 5.06 7.29
N PRO A 45 16.90 5.21 8.52
CA PRO A 45 17.98 4.36 9.02
C PRO A 45 17.57 2.89 8.97
N ARG A 46 18.50 2.02 8.57
CA ARG A 46 18.24 0.57 8.46
C ARG A 46 17.72 -0.04 9.75
N GLU A 47 18.11 0.50 10.91
CA GLU A 47 17.61 0.08 12.22
C GLU A 47 16.14 0.43 12.45
N VAL A 48 15.66 1.56 11.91
CA VAL A 48 14.23 1.94 11.94
C VAL A 48 13.43 1.04 11.01
N VAL A 49 13.95 0.76 9.81
CA VAL A 49 13.32 -0.21 8.88
C VAL A 49 13.29 -1.60 9.50
N ALA A 50 14.39 -2.06 10.11
CA ALA A 50 14.47 -3.36 10.78
C ALA A 50 13.53 -3.43 11.99
N SER A 51 13.40 -2.34 12.75
CA SER A 51 12.45 -2.26 13.87
C SER A 51 11.00 -2.27 13.39
N ALA A 52 10.70 -1.56 12.31
CA ALA A 52 9.38 -1.58 11.67
C ALA A 52 9.05 -2.96 11.10
N GLN A 53 10.00 -3.60 10.41
CA GLN A 53 9.88 -4.97 9.92
C GLN A 53 9.67 -5.95 11.08
N ALA A 54 10.46 -5.86 12.15
CA ALA A 54 10.31 -6.70 13.34
C ALA A 54 8.94 -6.50 13.99
N ALA A 55 8.50 -5.26 14.19
CA ALA A 55 7.17 -4.96 14.73
C ALA A 55 6.03 -5.49 13.84
N PHE A 56 6.18 -5.42 12.51
CA PHE A 56 5.23 -5.97 11.55
C PHE A 56 5.23 -7.50 11.56
N THR A 57 6.40 -8.13 11.69
CA THR A 57 6.57 -9.58 11.85
C THR A 57 5.89 -10.08 13.12
N TRP A 58 6.11 -9.44 14.28
CA TRP A 58 5.45 -9.83 15.53
C TRP A 58 3.93 -9.68 15.46
N ARG A 59 3.41 -8.70 14.72
CA ARG A 59 1.97 -8.45 14.61
C ARG A 59 1.23 -9.54 13.83
N SER A 60 1.90 -10.21 12.88
CA SER A 60 1.31 -11.27 12.06
C SER A 60 1.65 -12.69 12.52
N ILE A 61 2.66 -12.89 13.38
CA ILE A 61 3.05 -14.23 13.87
C ILE A 61 1.93 -14.90 14.69
N ASP A 62 1.11 -14.12 15.38
CA ASP A 62 -0.02 -14.63 16.17
C ASP A 62 -1.25 -15.00 15.32
N ASP A 63 -1.24 -14.69 14.02
CA ASP A 63 -2.38 -15.00 13.15
C ASP A 63 -2.26 -16.44 12.64
N GLU A 64 -3.36 -17.17 12.75
CA GLU A 64 -3.49 -18.43 12.06
C GLU A 64 -3.56 -18.18 10.55
N LEU A 65 -2.66 -18.83 9.79
CA LEU A 65 -2.58 -18.64 8.35
C LEU A 65 -3.55 -19.58 7.61
N ALA A 66 -4.59 -19.00 7.00
CA ALA A 66 -5.42 -19.66 6.00
C ALA A 66 -4.66 -19.73 4.68
N ARG A 67 -4.30 -20.96 4.28
CA ARG A 67 -3.54 -21.21 3.06
C ARG A 67 -4.48 -21.42 1.88
N LEU A 68 -4.08 -20.89 0.72
CA LEU A 68 -4.77 -21.14 -0.55
C LEU A 68 -4.78 -22.64 -0.84
N ALA A 69 -5.97 -23.22 -0.86
CA ALA A 69 -6.23 -24.64 -1.10
C ALA A 69 -6.77 -24.89 -2.52
N TYR A 70 -7.39 -23.88 -3.14
CA TYR A 70 -7.92 -23.94 -4.51
C TYR A 70 -7.84 -22.57 -5.18
N ASP A 71 -7.38 -22.52 -6.42
CA ASP A 71 -7.48 -21.35 -7.31
C ASP A 71 -7.97 -21.80 -8.67
N SER A 72 -9.17 -21.36 -9.08
CA SER A 72 -9.75 -21.81 -10.34
C SER A 72 -8.93 -21.43 -11.57
N GLU A 73 -8.09 -20.39 -11.51
CA GLU A 73 -7.19 -20.02 -12.61
C GLU A 73 -6.10 -21.09 -12.82
N THR A 74 -5.53 -21.60 -11.73
CA THR A 74 -4.44 -22.59 -11.78
C THR A 74 -4.96 -24.04 -11.83
N ASP A 75 -6.04 -24.33 -11.10
CA ASP A 75 -6.63 -25.65 -10.96
C ASP A 75 -7.77 -25.92 -11.97
N GLY A 76 -8.33 -24.87 -12.59
CA GLY A 76 -9.33 -24.99 -13.65
C GLY A 76 -8.79 -25.65 -14.91
N GLU A 77 -7.55 -25.37 -15.30
CA GLU A 77 -6.91 -26.04 -16.45
C GLU A 77 -6.70 -27.54 -16.20
N ARG A 78 -6.41 -27.93 -14.96
CA ARG A 78 -6.30 -29.35 -14.55
C ARG A 78 -7.65 -30.07 -14.56
N THR A 79 -8.74 -29.35 -14.27
CA THR A 79 -10.10 -29.92 -14.10
C THR A 79 -10.93 -29.86 -15.39
N ALA A 80 -10.65 -28.92 -16.30
CA ALA A 80 -11.27 -28.81 -17.61
C ALA A 80 -10.99 -30.03 -18.52
N ALA A 81 -9.92 -30.79 -18.23
CA ALA A 81 -9.67 -32.10 -18.84
C ALA A 81 -10.69 -33.19 -18.40
N LEU A 82 -11.46 -32.95 -17.34
CA LEU A 82 -12.39 -33.92 -16.73
C LEU A 82 -13.86 -33.46 -16.70
N THR A 83 -14.14 -32.15 -16.77
CA THR A 83 -15.53 -31.65 -16.84
C THR A 83 -15.62 -30.35 -17.63
N ARG A 84 -16.37 -30.37 -18.74
CA ARG A 84 -16.77 -29.17 -19.49
C ARG A 84 -18.01 -28.58 -18.81
N SER A 85 -17.82 -27.60 -17.93
CA SER A 85 -18.92 -26.78 -17.41
C SER A 85 -18.91 -25.41 -18.08
N GLU A 86 -20.06 -25.04 -18.63
CA GLU A 86 -20.32 -23.76 -19.29
C GLU A 86 -20.39 -22.63 -18.25
N SER A 87 -19.67 -21.54 -18.52
CA SER A 87 -19.54 -20.33 -17.70
C SER A 87 -18.79 -20.51 -16.37
N ALA A 88 -17.46 -20.59 -16.44
CA ALA A 88 -16.61 -20.48 -15.26
C ALA A 88 -16.81 -19.09 -14.59
N PRO A 89 -16.92 -19.01 -13.25
CA PRO A 89 -16.81 -17.73 -12.57
C PRO A 89 -15.47 -17.07 -12.94
N LEU A 90 -15.49 -15.75 -13.07
CA LEU A 90 -14.27 -14.94 -13.06
C LEU A 90 -13.58 -15.29 -11.73
N ARG A 91 -12.53 -16.09 -11.77
CA ARG A 91 -11.68 -16.58 -10.66
C ARG A 91 -12.32 -16.83 -9.28
N ALA A 92 -12.30 -18.09 -8.85
CA ALA A 92 -12.66 -18.52 -7.50
C ALA A 92 -11.43 -18.95 -6.70
N LEU A 93 -11.35 -18.56 -5.43
CA LEU A 93 -10.27 -18.88 -4.49
C LEU A 93 -10.83 -19.49 -3.21
N THR A 94 -10.19 -20.52 -2.67
CA THR A 94 -10.53 -21.10 -1.36
C THR A 94 -9.31 -21.12 -0.47
N PHE A 95 -9.41 -20.52 0.72
CA PHE A 95 -8.37 -20.51 1.75
C PHE A 95 -8.83 -21.33 2.95
N VAL A 96 -7.96 -22.17 3.49
CA VAL A 96 -8.30 -23.09 4.59
C VAL A 96 -7.29 -22.97 5.72
N CYS A 97 -7.79 -22.90 6.95
CA CYS A 97 -7.05 -23.10 8.19
C CYS A 97 -7.80 -24.10 9.09
N GLN A 98 -7.33 -24.32 10.32
CA GLN A 98 -7.99 -25.19 11.28
C GLN A 98 -9.31 -24.58 11.77
N SER A 99 -9.36 -23.25 11.92
CA SER A 99 -10.50 -22.56 12.51
C SER A 99 -11.62 -22.23 11.52
N LEU A 100 -11.28 -21.96 10.25
CA LEU A 100 -12.26 -21.59 9.22
C LEU A 100 -11.74 -21.82 7.79
N THR A 101 -12.69 -21.73 6.85
CA THR A 101 -12.48 -21.63 5.42
C THR A 101 -12.99 -20.26 4.93
N ILE A 102 -12.25 -19.63 4.02
CA ILE A 102 -12.66 -18.41 3.32
C ILE A 102 -12.78 -18.73 1.83
N GLU A 103 -13.96 -18.57 1.27
CA GLU A 103 -14.24 -18.69 -0.15
C GLU A 103 -14.37 -17.30 -0.76
N LEU A 104 -13.79 -17.07 -1.93
CA LEU A 104 -13.81 -15.81 -2.65
C LEU A 104 -14.12 -16.05 -4.12
N GLU A 105 -14.96 -15.21 -4.70
CA GLU A 105 -15.30 -15.19 -6.12
C GLU A 105 -15.21 -13.77 -6.65
N VAL A 106 -14.53 -13.60 -7.80
CA VAL A 106 -14.49 -12.32 -8.49
C VAL A 106 -15.79 -12.16 -9.28
N ALA A 107 -16.55 -11.11 -8.97
CA ALA A 107 -17.85 -10.82 -9.57
C ALA A 107 -17.85 -9.39 -10.14
N GLY A 108 -17.29 -9.22 -11.34
CA GLY A 108 -17.17 -7.92 -11.98
C GLY A 108 -16.17 -7.03 -11.26
N ASP A 109 -16.66 -5.95 -10.62
CA ASP A 109 -15.86 -4.96 -9.88
C ASP A 109 -15.74 -5.26 -8.38
N ALA A 110 -16.17 -6.46 -7.97
CA ALA A 110 -16.31 -6.84 -6.57
C ALA A 110 -15.75 -8.22 -6.28
N LEU A 111 -15.31 -8.40 -5.04
CA LEU A 111 -15.02 -9.71 -4.48
C LEU A 111 -16.18 -10.11 -3.57
N VAL A 112 -16.88 -11.17 -3.94
CA VAL A 112 -17.92 -11.78 -3.09
C VAL A 112 -17.24 -12.89 -2.32
N GLY A 113 -17.51 -12.98 -1.01
CA GLY A 113 -16.87 -13.97 -0.18
C GLY A 113 -17.78 -14.56 0.88
N GLN A 114 -17.35 -15.70 1.40
CA GLN A 114 -18.03 -16.43 2.45
C GLN A 114 -17.03 -16.98 3.47
N ILE A 115 -17.35 -16.86 4.75
CA ILE A 115 -16.64 -17.51 5.85
C ILE A 115 -17.41 -18.76 6.27
N VAL A 116 -16.71 -19.88 6.38
CA VAL A 116 -17.26 -21.17 6.82
C VAL A 116 -16.47 -21.70 8.01
N PRO A 117 -17.10 -22.00 9.17
CA PRO A 117 -18.53 -21.86 9.45
C PRO A 117 -18.99 -20.39 9.49
N GLY A 118 -20.26 -20.18 9.13
CA GLY A 118 -20.89 -18.85 9.05
C GLY A 118 -20.86 -18.11 10.40
N GLN A 119 -20.37 -16.87 10.37
CA GLN A 119 -20.26 -16.01 11.54
C GLN A 119 -20.14 -14.54 11.13
N ALA A 120 -20.74 -13.66 11.93
CA ALA A 120 -20.63 -12.23 11.73
C ALA A 120 -19.31 -11.70 12.34
N THR A 121 -18.34 -11.36 11.49
CA THR A 121 -17.03 -10.83 11.88
C THR A 121 -16.64 -9.63 11.03
N ASP A 122 -15.83 -8.76 11.60
CA ASP A 122 -15.11 -7.76 10.81
C ASP A 122 -13.95 -8.42 10.07
N ILE A 123 -13.78 -8.02 8.82
CA ILE A 123 -12.78 -8.48 7.87
C ILE A 123 -12.01 -7.26 7.42
N ASN A 124 -10.73 -7.21 7.75
CA ASN A 124 -9.83 -6.16 7.31
C ASN A 124 -9.17 -6.59 6.01
N VAL A 125 -9.35 -5.77 4.98
CA VAL A 125 -8.64 -5.88 3.71
C VAL A 125 -7.34 -5.10 3.85
N ARG A 126 -6.21 -5.80 3.84
CA ARG A 126 -4.89 -5.22 4.06
C ARG A 126 -4.06 -5.28 2.79
N VAL A 127 -3.50 -4.14 2.40
CA VAL A 127 -2.44 -4.01 1.40
C VAL A 127 -1.12 -3.75 2.11
N LEU A 128 0.00 -3.71 1.36
CA LEU A 128 1.32 -3.46 1.95
C LEU A 128 1.41 -2.12 2.73
N SER A 129 0.70 -1.08 2.28
CA SER A 129 0.68 0.24 2.93
C SER A 129 -0.24 0.33 4.16
N GLY A 130 -1.07 -0.68 4.44
CA GLY A 130 -1.97 -0.68 5.60
C GLY A 130 -3.33 -1.34 5.36
N VAL A 131 -4.31 -1.01 6.22
CA VAL A 131 -5.70 -1.42 6.03
C VAL A 131 -6.34 -0.49 5.01
N THR A 132 -6.86 -1.04 3.92
CA THR A 132 -7.54 -0.28 2.87
C THR A 132 -9.05 -0.22 3.12
N ALA A 133 -9.63 -1.29 3.66
CA ALA A 133 -11.05 -1.37 3.97
C ALA A 133 -11.32 -2.33 5.13
N THR A 134 -12.43 -2.09 5.83
CA THR A 134 -13.01 -3.04 6.78
C THR A 134 -14.43 -3.36 6.33
N VAL A 135 -14.73 -4.63 6.14
CA VAL A 135 -16.04 -5.14 5.73
C VAL A 135 -16.54 -6.06 6.83
N ARG A 136 -17.86 -6.13 7.03
CA ARG A 136 -18.46 -7.05 8.00
C ARG A 136 -19.15 -8.19 7.27
N SER A 137 -18.91 -9.43 7.69
CA SER A 137 -19.72 -10.57 7.27
C SER A 137 -21.04 -10.61 8.04
N ASP A 138 -22.07 -11.15 7.39
CA ASP A 138 -23.36 -11.42 8.02
C ASP A 138 -23.33 -12.70 8.88
N GLU A 139 -24.49 -13.07 9.44
CA GLU A 139 -24.62 -14.24 10.32
C GLU A 139 -24.32 -15.58 9.63
N VAL A 140 -24.53 -15.65 8.31
CA VAL A 140 -24.20 -16.84 7.51
C VAL A 140 -22.77 -16.79 6.96
N GLY A 141 -22.01 -15.74 7.29
CA GLY A 141 -20.61 -15.56 6.90
C GLY A 141 -20.41 -14.89 5.55
N GLY A 142 -21.47 -14.42 4.88
CA GLY A 142 -21.40 -13.75 3.58
C GLY A 142 -20.87 -12.32 3.70
N PHE A 143 -20.03 -11.91 2.76
CA PHE A 143 -19.51 -10.54 2.66
C PHE A 143 -19.21 -10.12 1.22
N THR A 144 -18.97 -8.83 1.03
CA THR A 144 -18.65 -8.25 -0.29
C THR A 144 -17.66 -7.12 -0.13
N ILE A 145 -16.56 -7.17 -0.88
CA ILE A 145 -15.53 -6.13 -0.94
C ILE A 145 -15.69 -5.37 -2.26
N ARG A 146 -15.92 -4.05 -2.16
CA ARG A 146 -15.99 -3.12 -3.30
C ARG A 146 -15.33 -1.78 -2.94
N PRO A 147 -14.50 -1.20 -3.81
CA PRO A 147 -13.94 -1.81 -5.03
C PRO A 147 -12.95 -2.95 -4.68
N ILE A 148 -12.63 -3.80 -5.65
CA ILE A 148 -11.51 -4.75 -5.52
C ILE A 148 -10.22 -3.95 -5.32
N PRO A 149 -9.32 -4.35 -4.40
CA PRO A 149 -8.03 -3.69 -4.25
C PRO A 149 -7.16 -3.82 -5.51
N ASP A 150 -6.61 -2.69 -6.00
CA ASP A 150 -5.75 -2.63 -7.18
C ASP A 150 -4.30 -3.12 -6.93
N HIS A 151 -4.02 -3.61 -5.73
CA HIS A 151 -2.70 -4.03 -5.26
C HIS A 151 -2.80 -5.36 -4.52
N PRO A 152 -1.71 -6.14 -4.44
CA PRO A 152 -1.69 -7.35 -3.63
C PRO A 152 -2.20 -7.09 -2.22
N PHE A 153 -3.15 -7.91 -1.78
CA PHE A 153 -3.84 -7.76 -0.51
C PHE A 153 -3.99 -9.10 0.21
N HIS A 154 -4.32 -9.08 1.49
CA HIS A 154 -4.77 -10.25 2.23
C HIS A 154 -5.96 -9.88 3.10
N LEU A 155 -6.73 -10.88 3.50
CA LEU A 155 -7.86 -10.70 4.42
C LEU A 155 -7.43 -11.11 5.82
N GLN A 156 -7.80 -10.30 6.80
CA GLN A 156 -7.62 -10.60 8.22
C GLN A 156 -8.96 -10.49 8.95
N CYS A 157 -9.39 -11.56 9.61
CA CYS A 157 -10.60 -11.58 10.41
C CYS A 157 -10.34 -12.21 11.78
N ARG A 158 -11.37 -12.19 12.64
CA ARG A 158 -11.33 -12.86 13.94
C ARG A 158 -12.49 -13.84 14.03
N THR A 159 -12.21 -15.06 14.40
CA THR A 159 -13.23 -16.07 14.67
C THR A 159 -14.01 -15.73 15.94
N GLY A 160 -15.18 -16.35 16.13
CA GLY A 160 -16.00 -16.19 17.33
C GLY A 160 -15.31 -16.57 18.65
N ASP A 161 -14.31 -17.47 18.61
CA ASP A 161 -13.47 -17.86 19.75
C ASP A 161 -12.23 -16.97 19.93
N GLY A 162 -12.07 -15.95 19.09
CA GLY A 162 -11.08 -14.90 19.26
C GLY A 162 -9.76 -15.11 18.52
N VAL A 163 -9.60 -16.22 17.77
CA VAL A 163 -8.43 -16.49 16.92
C VAL A 163 -8.39 -15.49 15.77
N ARG A 164 -7.21 -14.89 15.54
CA ARG A 164 -6.99 -14.06 14.35
C ARG A 164 -6.60 -14.97 13.20
N VAL A 165 -7.27 -14.81 12.07
CA VAL A 165 -6.99 -15.57 10.85
C VAL A 165 -6.58 -14.61 9.75
N SER A 166 -5.50 -14.94 9.03
CA SER A 166 -5.04 -14.20 7.85
C SER A 166 -4.97 -15.13 6.65
N THR A 167 -5.36 -14.65 5.46
CA THR A 167 -5.03 -15.36 4.21
C THR A 167 -3.55 -15.16 3.85
N SER A 168 -3.02 -15.99 2.95
CA SER A 168 -1.85 -15.58 2.16
C SER A 168 -2.18 -14.39 1.26
N TRP A 169 -1.15 -13.73 0.72
CA TRP A 169 -1.34 -12.63 -0.23
C TRP A 169 -2.11 -13.11 -1.48
N ILE A 170 -3.00 -12.24 -1.94
CA ILE A 170 -3.90 -12.39 -3.07
C ILE A 170 -3.52 -11.35 -4.10
N THR A 171 -3.37 -11.78 -5.34
CA THR A 171 -3.22 -10.92 -6.52
C THR A 171 -4.30 -11.37 -7.49
N LEU A 172 -5.15 -10.44 -7.93
CA LEU A 172 -6.25 -10.69 -8.86
C LEU A 172 -5.94 -10.16 -10.27
#